data_AF-A0A7S1DRL7-F1
#
_entry.id   AF-A0A7S1DRL7-F1
#
_cell.length_a   1.000
_cell.length_b   1.000
_cell.length_c   1.000
_cell.angle_alpha   90.00
_cell.angle_beta   90.00
_cell.angle_gamma   90.00
#
_symmetry.space_group_name_H-M   'P 1'
#
loop_
_entity.id
_entity.type
_entity.pdbx_description
1 polymer ?
#
loop_
_entity_poly.entity_id
_entity_poly.type
_entity_poly.pdbx_seq_one_letter_code
_entity_poly.pdbx_strand_id
1 'polypeptide(L)'
;SVSTGRAAAITNLKKLTEVFGVEWAAHNIMPQVLELCVHSNYLYRMTAISAVAALGGAVGRDSIKGLLPAVVQASKDPVPNCRFNASKALQALAPFMEGSAVDRQIRPALQSLTGDEDPDVQFFARSALTQLKAL
;
A
#
# COMPACT_ATOMS: atom_id res chain seq x y z
N SER A 1 19.95 7.03 7.47
CA SER A 1 19.26 5.75 7.79
C SER A 1 18.45 5.30 6.60
N VAL A 2 18.25 4.00 6.38
CA VAL A 2 17.49 3.46 5.22
C VAL A 2 16.08 4.10 5.08
N SER A 3 15.51 4.62 6.17
CA SER A 3 14.28 5.44 6.20
C SER A 3 14.35 6.75 5.42
N THR A 4 15.48 7.48 5.39
CA THR A 4 15.62 8.75 4.67
C THR A 4 15.72 8.55 3.16
N GLY A 5 16.38 7.49 2.71
CA GLY A 5 16.45 7.12 1.29
C GLY A 5 15.08 6.73 0.72
N ARG A 6 14.28 5.98 1.50
CA ARG A 6 12.90 5.61 1.12
C ARG A 6 11.98 6.83 1.00
N ALA A 7 12.03 7.74 1.96
CA ALA A 7 11.24 8.97 1.92
C ALA A 7 11.61 9.86 0.72
N ALA A 8 12.90 9.94 0.38
CA ALA A 8 13.37 10.66 -0.80
C ALA A 8 12.91 10.01 -2.11
N ALA A 9 12.98 8.68 -2.22
CA ALA A 9 12.51 7.94 -3.39
C ALA A 9 11.00 8.16 -3.63
N ILE A 10 10.19 8.07 -2.56
CA ILE A 10 8.75 8.34 -2.62
C ILE A 10 8.47 9.79 -3.04
N THR A 11 9.20 10.75 -2.48
CA THR A 11 9.07 12.17 -2.85
C THR A 11 9.42 12.41 -4.31
N ASN A 12 10.47 11.76 -4.81
CA ASN A 12 10.85 11.85 -6.22
C ASN A 12 9.80 11.20 -7.12
N LEU A 13 9.24 10.05 -6.76
CA LEU A 13 8.15 9.42 -7.53
C LEU A 13 6.92 10.32 -7.61
N LYS A 14 6.55 11.02 -6.52
CA LYS A 14 5.47 12.01 -6.55
C LYS A 14 5.77 13.15 -7.52
N LYS A 15 6.96 13.77 -7.41
CA LYS A 15 7.38 14.85 -8.30
C LYS A 15 7.41 14.43 -9.77
N LEU A 16 7.90 13.21 -10.06
CA LEU A 16 7.90 12.68 -11.42
C LEU A 16 6.47 12.49 -11.94
N THR A 17 5.55 12.01 -11.10
CA THR A 17 4.13 11.87 -11.45
C THR A 17 3.46 13.23 -11.67
N GLU A 18 3.81 14.25 -10.89
CA GLU A 18 3.34 15.64 -11.08
C GLU A 18 3.83 16.25 -12.38
N VAL A 19 5.09 15.97 -12.78
CA VAL A 19 5.71 16.52 -14.00
C VAL A 19 5.25 15.78 -15.26
N PHE A 20 5.24 14.44 -15.25
CA PHE A 20 4.98 13.62 -16.43
C PHE A 20 3.54 13.13 -16.52
N GLY A 21 2.74 13.32 -15.47
CA GLY A 21 1.34 12.94 -15.42
C GLY A 21 1.11 11.49 -14.99
N VAL A 22 -0.15 11.20 -14.67
CA VAL A 22 -0.60 9.91 -14.14
C VAL A 22 -0.45 8.77 -15.14
N GLU A 23 -0.64 9.03 -16.44
CA GLU A 23 -0.47 8.02 -17.50
C GLU A 23 0.98 7.56 -17.63
N TRP A 24 1.93 8.49 -17.52
CA TRP A 24 3.34 8.13 -17.52
C TRP A 24 3.70 7.27 -16.31
N ALA A 25 3.18 7.61 -15.12
CA ALA A 25 3.41 6.83 -13.91
C ALA A 25 2.79 5.43 -14.01
N ALA A 26 1.59 5.32 -14.58
CA ALA A 26 0.93 4.04 -14.83
C ALA A 26 1.78 3.11 -15.70
N HIS A 27 2.37 3.64 -16.79
CA HIS A 27 3.16 2.85 -17.73
C HIS A 27 4.59 2.54 -17.25
N ASN A 28 5.23 3.47 -16.53
CA ASN A 28 6.67 3.38 -16.24
C ASN A 28 6.98 2.99 -14.79
N ILE A 29 6.11 3.35 -13.85
CA ILE A 29 6.37 3.18 -12.41
C ILE A 29 5.59 1.99 -11.85
N MET A 30 4.31 1.85 -12.21
CA MET A 30 3.45 0.80 -11.63
C MET A 30 3.96 -0.64 -11.87
N PRO A 31 4.46 -1.02 -13.06
CA PRO A 31 5.01 -2.36 -13.26
C PRO A 31 6.19 -2.66 -12.32
N GLN A 32 7.09 -1.69 -12.13
CA GLN A 32 8.24 -1.84 -11.24
C GLN A 32 7.83 -1.97 -9.77
N VAL A 33 6.84 -1.16 -9.35
CA VAL A 33 6.30 -1.24 -7.97
C VAL A 33 5.67 -2.61 -7.71
N LEU A 34 4.90 -3.15 -8.67
CA LEU A 34 4.29 -4.47 -8.56
C LEU A 34 5.32 -5.59 -8.47
N GLU A 35 6.38 -5.53 -9.27
CA GLU A 35 7.48 -6.50 -9.23
C GLU A 35 8.18 -6.49 -7.86
N LEU A 36 8.43 -5.31 -7.30
CA LEU A 36 9.07 -5.18 -5.99
C LEU A 36 8.18 -5.70 -4.84
N CYS A 37 6.85 -5.65 -4.97
CA CYS A 37 5.91 -6.18 -3.97
C CYS A 37 6.02 -7.70 -3.77
N VAL A 38 6.50 -8.44 -4.78
CA VAL A 38 6.63 -9.91 -4.74
C VAL A 38 8.09 -10.38 -4.69
N HIS A 39 9.03 -9.45 -4.52
CA HIS A 39 10.46 -9.74 -4.54
C HIS A 39 10.89 -10.63 -3.35
N SER A 40 11.87 -11.51 -3.56
CA SER A 40 12.37 -12.45 -2.54
C SER A 40 12.92 -11.75 -1.28
N ASN A 41 13.67 -10.67 -1.46
CA ASN A 41 14.16 -9.81 -0.37
C ASN A 41 13.05 -8.90 0.21
N TYR A 42 12.78 -9.07 1.50
CA TYR A 42 11.73 -8.36 2.23
C TYR A 42 11.93 -6.85 2.33
N LEU A 43 13.18 -6.35 2.23
CA LEU A 43 13.45 -4.90 2.24
C LEU A 43 12.87 -4.22 0.99
N TYR A 44 12.91 -4.90 -0.17
CA TYR A 44 12.28 -4.40 -1.39
C TYR A 44 10.76 -4.45 -1.28
N ARG A 45 10.18 -5.56 -0.79
CA ARG A 45 8.73 -5.67 -0.56
C ARG A 45 8.23 -4.57 0.37
N MET A 46 8.87 -4.42 1.53
CA MET A 46 8.53 -3.36 2.50
C MET A 46 8.61 -1.97 1.86
N THR A 47 9.65 -1.69 1.08
CA THR A 47 9.81 -0.40 0.39
C THR A 47 8.70 -0.16 -0.63
N ALA A 48 8.35 -1.17 -1.43
CA ALA A 48 7.30 -1.09 -2.42
C ALA A 48 5.93 -0.84 -1.77
N ILE A 49 5.59 -1.58 -0.71
CA ILE A 49 4.32 -1.42 0.01
C ILE A 49 4.22 -0.03 0.64
N SER A 50 5.30 0.47 1.25
CA SER A 50 5.34 1.84 1.78
C SER A 50 5.19 2.89 0.66
N ALA A 51 5.77 2.66 -0.51
CA ALA A 51 5.61 3.54 -1.66
C ALA A 51 4.15 3.54 -2.15
N VAL A 52 3.50 2.38 -2.24
CA VAL A 52 2.06 2.28 -2.57
C VAL A 52 1.20 3.09 -1.60
N ALA A 53 1.46 2.97 -0.29
CA ALA A 53 0.73 3.75 0.71
C ALA A 53 0.89 5.27 0.50
N ALA A 54 2.10 5.71 0.12
CA ALA A 54 2.37 7.13 -0.12
C ALA A 54 1.86 7.65 -1.46
N LEU A 55 1.73 6.77 -2.47
CA LEU A 55 1.30 7.09 -3.82
C LEU A 55 -0.22 7.10 -3.98
N GLY A 56 -0.99 6.60 -2.99
CA GLY A 56 -2.45 6.44 -3.06
C GLY A 56 -3.25 7.65 -3.53
N GLY A 57 -2.74 8.89 -3.44
CA GLY A 57 -3.38 10.08 -4.02
C GLY A 57 -2.66 10.74 -5.20
N ALA A 58 -1.47 10.25 -5.57
CA ALA A 58 -0.63 10.82 -6.63
C ALA A 58 -0.79 10.09 -7.97
N VAL A 59 -1.17 8.82 -7.94
CA VAL A 59 -1.41 8.01 -9.16
C VAL A 59 -2.91 7.91 -9.45
N GLY A 60 -3.29 7.82 -10.72
CA GLY A 60 -4.70 7.78 -11.14
C GLY A 60 -5.47 6.58 -10.53
N ARG A 61 -6.80 6.70 -10.43
CA ARG A 61 -7.66 5.67 -9.81
C ARG A 61 -7.46 4.26 -10.38
N ASP A 62 -7.24 4.15 -11.68
CA ASP A 62 -7.03 2.85 -12.34
C ASP A 62 -5.69 2.20 -11.92
N SER A 63 -4.64 3.00 -11.73
CA SER A 63 -3.38 2.51 -11.16
C SER A 63 -3.56 2.02 -9.73
N ILE A 64 -4.33 2.74 -8.91
CA ILE A 64 -4.66 2.35 -7.54
C ILE A 64 -5.42 1.02 -7.52
N LYS A 65 -6.40 0.83 -8.40
CA LYS A 65 -7.15 -0.45 -8.54
C LYS A 65 -6.20 -1.61 -8.84
N GLY A 66 -5.23 -1.41 -9.74
CA GLY A 66 -4.22 -2.43 -10.07
C GLY A 66 -3.30 -2.83 -8.92
N LEU A 67 -3.10 -1.96 -7.93
CA LEU A 67 -2.23 -2.23 -6.77
C LEU A 67 -2.92 -3.05 -5.66
N LEU A 68 -4.26 -3.03 -5.60
CA LEU A 68 -5.00 -3.67 -4.51
C LEU A 68 -4.65 -5.16 -4.31
N PRO A 69 -4.59 -6.01 -5.34
CA PRO A 69 -4.25 -7.43 -5.17
C PRO A 69 -2.86 -7.63 -4.54
N ALA A 70 -1.87 -6.82 -4.93
CA ALA A 70 -0.52 -6.89 -4.38
C ALA A 70 -0.48 -6.49 -2.91
N VAL A 71 -1.22 -5.45 -2.52
CA VAL A 71 -1.30 -5.01 -1.12
C VAL A 71 -2.06 -6.02 -0.25
N VAL A 72 -3.14 -6.63 -0.76
CA VAL A 72 -3.84 -7.72 -0.08
C VAL A 72 -2.94 -8.94 0.10
N GLN A 73 -2.07 -9.25 -0.87
CA GLN A 73 -1.09 -10.31 -0.71
C GLN A 73 -0.04 -9.95 0.35
N ALA A 74 0.42 -8.70 0.38
CA ALA A 74 1.36 -8.21 1.39
C ALA A 74 0.81 -8.26 2.83
N SER A 75 -0.51 -8.27 3.02
CA SER A 75 -1.12 -8.48 4.35
C SER A 75 -0.87 -9.88 4.90
N LYS A 76 -0.36 -10.81 4.08
CA LYS A 76 -0.05 -12.20 4.47
C LYS A 76 1.46 -12.46 4.48
N ASP A 77 2.27 -11.41 4.43
CA ASP A 77 3.73 -11.54 4.39
C ASP A 77 4.27 -12.17 5.69
N PRO A 78 5.28 -13.05 5.63
CA PRO A 78 5.90 -13.61 6.82
C PRO A 78 6.54 -12.55 7.72
N VAL A 79 6.89 -11.37 7.19
CA VAL A 79 7.54 -10.30 7.95
C VAL A 79 6.49 -9.31 8.50
N PRO A 80 6.42 -9.09 9.82
CA PRO A 80 5.47 -8.15 10.43
C PRO A 80 5.55 -6.73 9.86
N ASN A 81 6.76 -6.27 9.53
CA ASN A 81 6.96 -4.97 8.90
C ASN A 81 6.24 -4.82 7.56
N CYS A 82 6.13 -5.88 6.78
CA CYS A 82 5.38 -5.87 5.53
C CYS A 82 3.88 -5.84 5.83
N ARG A 83 3.41 -6.63 6.81
CA ARG A 83 1.99 -6.69 7.21
C ARG A 83 1.46 -5.37 7.75
N PHE A 84 2.16 -4.68 8.65
CA PHE A 84 1.68 -3.38 9.14
C PHE A 84 1.73 -2.29 8.07
N ASN A 85 2.71 -2.35 7.15
CA ASN A 85 2.74 -1.43 6.00
C ASN A 85 1.61 -1.73 5.02
N ALA A 86 1.20 -3.00 4.88
CA ALA A 86 0.02 -3.37 4.12
C ALA A 86 -1.25 -2.77 4.75
N SER A 87 -1.40 -2.76 6.08
CA SER A 87 -2.52 -2.06 6.75
C SER A 87 -2.58 -0.57 6.38
N LYS A 88 -1.44 0.11 6.40
CA LYS A 88 -1.33 1.54 6.01
C LYS A 88 -1.68 1.75 4.53
N ALA A 89 -1.20 0.88 3.66
CA ALA A 89 -1.51 0.95 2.24
C ALA A 89 -3.01 0.71 1.98
N LEU A 90 -3.60 -0.34 2.56
CA LEU A 90 -5.03 -0.64 2.46
C LEU A 90 -5.90 0.55 2.91
N GLN A 91 -5.54 1.20 4.01
CA GLN A 91 -6.17 2.43 4.47
C GLN A 91 -6.07 3.56 3.42
N ALA A 92 -4.89 3.78 2.85
CA ALA A 92 -4.66 4.83 1.87
C ALA A 92 -5.37 4.59 0.53
N LEU A 93 -5.55 3.32 0.12
CA LEU A 93 -6.25 2.97 -1.12
C LEU A 93 -7.77 3.03 -0.98
N ALA A 94 -8.33 2.82 0.22
CA ALA A 94 -9.77 2.69 0.44
C ALA A 94 -10.62 3.85 -0.14
N PRO A 95 -10.24 5.14 -0.01
CA PRO A 95 -11.03 6.25 -0.57
C PRO A 95 -11.14 6.26 -2.10
N PHE A 96 -10.30 5.49 -2.80
CA PHE A 96 -10.25 5.44 -4.26
C PHE A 96 -10.88 4.17 -4.83
N MET A 97 -11.41 3.31 -3.96
CA MET A 97 -11.99 2.03 -4.30
C MET A 97 -13.51 2.10 -4.29
N GLU A 98 -14.14 1.26 -5.12
CA GLU A 98 -15.59 1.05 -5.04
C GLU A 98 -15.94 0.37 -3.72
N GLY A 99 -17.10 0.70 -3.14
CA GLY A 99 -17.52 0.13 -1.85
C GLY A 99 -17.53 -1.40 -1.84
N SER A 100 -17.84 -2.02 -2.98
CA SER A 100 -17.76 -3.48 -3.16
C SER A 100 -16.34 -4.03 -2.98
N ALA A 101 -15.31 -3.33 -3.47
CA ALA A 101 -13.91 -3.71 -3.31
C ALA A 101 -13.43 -3.46 -1.87
N VAL A 102 -13.88 -2.36 -1.26
CA VAL A 102 -13.62 -2.08 0.16
C VAL A 102 -14.16 -3.21 1.04
N ASP A 103 -15.42 -3.62 0.84
CA ASP A 103 -16.06 -4.61 1.70
C ASP A 103 -15.63 -6.06 1.42
N ARG A 104 -15.26 -6.39 0.19
CA ARG A 104 -14.86 -7.76 -0.19
C ARG A 104 -13.36 -8.04 -0.04
N GLN A 105 -12.51 -7.01 -0.07
CA GLN A 105 -11.06 -7.20 -0.09
C GLN A 105 -10.36 -6.45 1.05
N ILE A 106 -10.61 -5.15 1.18
CA ILE A 106 -9.89 -4.31 2.14
C ILE A 106 -10.31 -4.61 3.58
N ARG A 107 -11.61 -4.55 3.86
CA ARG A 107 -12.15 -4.76 5.20
C ARG A 107 -11.83 -6.16 5.74
N PRO A 108 -11.99 -7.27 4.99
CA PRO A 108 -11.62 -8.60 5.46
C PRO A 108 -10.12 -8.75 5.73
N ALA A 109 -9.26 -8.17 4.87
CA ALA A 109 -7.82 -8.21 5.08
C ALA A 109 -7.42 -7.48 6.37
N LEU A 110 -7.94 -6.28 6.60
CA LEU A 110 -7.69 -5.54 7.83
C LEU A 110 -8.27 -6.23 9.07
N GLN A 111 -9.46 -6.83 8.97
CA GLN A 111 -10.05 -7.61 10.07
C GLN A 111 -9.16 -8.79 10.46
N SER A 112 -8.63 -9.54 9.48
CA SER A 112 -7.68 -10.63 9.75
C SER A 112 -6.44 -10.14 10.50
N LEU A 113 -5.88 -8.99 10.11
CA LEU A 113 -4.69 -8.41 10.76
C LEU A 113 -4.94 -7.92 12.20
N THR A 114 -6.20 -7.75 12.64
CA THR A 114 -6.48 -7.38 14.03
C THR A 114 -6.18 -8.48 15.04
N GLY A 115 -6.06 -9.74 14.57
CA GLY A 115 -5.67 -10.92 15.34
C GLY A 115 -4.23 -11.38 15.05
N ASP A 116 -3.40 -10.54 14.44
CA ASP A 116 -1.99 -10.84 14.16
C ASP A 116 -1.19 -11.05 15.45
N GLU A 117 -0.10 -11.81 15.41
CA GLU A 117 0.78 -12.01 16.57
C GLU A 117 1.56 -10.75 16.96
N ASP A 118 1.82 -9.87 15.99
CA ASP A 118 2.64 -8.68 16.18
C ASP A 118 1.78 -7.46 16.64
N PRO A 119 2.12 -6.81 17.77
CA PRO A 119 1.36 -5.69 18.30
C PRO A 119 1.24 -4.49 17.37
N ASP A 120 2.27 -4.18 16.57
CA ASP A 120 2.23 -3.07 15.63
C ASP A 120 1.26 -3.37 14.49
N VAL A 121 1.28 -4.61 13.98
CA VAL A 121 0.32 -5.05 12.96
C VAL A 121 -1.11 -4.92 13.46
N GLN A 122 -1.41 -5.39 14.67
CA GLN A 122 -2.73 -5.23 15.29
C GLN A 122 -3.14 -3.76 15.41
N PHE A 123 -2.24 -2.92 15.91
CA PHE A 123 -2.48 -1.49 16.12
C PHE A 123 -2.85 -0.79 14.80
N PHE A 124 -2.04 -0.97 13.76
CA PHE A 124 -2.28 -0.32 12.47
C PHE A 124 -3.53 -0.86 11.77
N ALA A 125 -3.85 -2.15 11.92
CA ALA A 125 -5.08 -2.73 11.37
C ALA A 125 -6.34 -2.16 12.03
N ARG A 126 -6.35 -2.03 13.37
CA ARG A 126 -7.49 -1.43 14.11
C ARG A 126 -7.66 0.05 13.78
N SER A 127 -6.55 0.80 13.68
CA SER A 127 -6.55 2.20 13.28
C SER A 127 -7.13 2.37 11.87
N ALA A 128 -6.70 1.54 10.91
CA ALA A 128 -7.25 1.51 9.56
C ALA A 128 -8.75 1.24 9.55
N LEU A 129 -9.22 0.18 10.22
CA LEU A 129 -10.66 -0.14 10.29
C LEU A 129 -11.50 0.99 10.90
N THR A 130 -10.95 1.73 11.86
CA THR A 130 -11.64 2.86 12.48
C THR A 130 -11.85 3.99 11.48
N GLN A 131 -10.82 4.33 10.70
CA GLN A 131 -10.94 5.35 9.65
C GLN A 131 -11.84 4.92 8.50
N LEU A 132 -11.87 3.63 8.16
CA LEU A 132 -12.79 3.11 7.14
C LEU A 132 -14.27 3.20 7.53
N LYS A 133 -14.60 3.36 8.82
CA LYS A 133 -15.99 3.61 9.27
C LYS A 133 -16.40 5.07 9.13
N ALA A 134 -15.44 5.98 8.93
CA ALA A 134 -15.67 7.40 8.75
C ALA A 134 -15.77 7.81 7.28
N LEU A 135 -15.59 6.86 6.35
CA LEU A 135 -15.82 7.00 4.91
C LEU A 135 -17.25 6.55 4.57
#